data_AF-A0A1Q2CAP6-F1
#
_entry.id   AF-A0A1Q2CAP6-F1
#
_cell.length_a   1.000
_cell.length_b   1.000
_cell.length_c   1.000
_cell.angle_alpha   90.00
_cell.angle_beta   90.00
_cell.angle_gamma   90.00
#
_symmetry.space_group_name_H-M   'P 1'
#
loop_
_entity.id
_entity.type
_entity.pdbx_description
1 polymer ?
#
loop_
_entity_poly.entity_id
_entity_poly.type
_entity_poly.pdbx_seq_one_letter_code
_entity_poly.pdbx_strand_id
1 'polypeptide(L)'
;MKLYHYRSIENAILELKNGTFHFSTREELNDPLEGYLKIYWQGDKIAWEGLLKNYVCSVDNAIMLYLVQADLDMLRENTLVMDIYSKHHVTRDKIWSQLTKKFIADEEVKKVISFYGDNNLKVYKDELAFLLRYFNTKALVLCIQSHMEHGSMDESDGQRILDVFEDKTTDIPENLFEKLYARHFGKFLFE
;
A
#
# COMPACT_ATOMS: atom_id res chain seq x y z
N MET A 1 -21.61 -21.24 -30.21
CA MET A 1 -20.63 -20.40 -29.47
C MET A 1 -20.41 -19.13 -30.26
N LYS A 2 -20.79 -17.95 -29.75
CA LYS A 2 -20.42 -16.67 -30.37
C LYS A 2 -19.04 -16.31 -29.86
N LEU A 3 -18.05 -16.18 -30.75
CA LEU A 3 -16.66 -15.83 -30.38
C LEU A 3 -16.47 -14.33 -30.14
N TYR A 4 -17.34 -13.48 -30.70
CA TYR A 4 -17.26 -12.03 -30.60
C TYR A 4 -18.67 -11.42 -30.61
N HIS A 5 -18.89 -10.41 -29.77
CA HIS A 5 -20.04 -9.52 -29.81
C HIS A 5 -19.72 -8.33 -30.72
N TYR A 6 -20.09 -8.46 -31.98
CA TYR A 6 -20.05 -7.33 -32.90
C TYR A 6 -21.19 -6.37 -32.61
N ARG A 7 -20.88 -5.07 -32.69
CA ARG A 7 -21.88 -4.00 -32.68
C ARG A 7 -22.83 -4.19 -33.86
N SER A 8 -24.11 -3.85 -33.68
CA SER A 8 -25.04 -3.85 -34.80
C SER A 8 -24.66 -2.74 -35.79
N ILE A 9 -24.92 -2.98 -37.08
CA ILE A 9 -24.64 -2.01 -38.14
C ILE A 9 -25.46 -0.74 -37.94
N GLU A 10 -26.68 -0.84 -37.42
CA GLU A 10 -27.54 0.32 -37.16
C GLU A 10 -26.90 1.26 -36.13
N ASN A 11 -26.35 0.71 -35.05
CA ASN A 11 -25.70 1.49 -34.00
C ASN A 11 -24.40 2.13 -34.50
N ALA A 12 -23.59 1.40 -35.28
CA ALA A 12 -22.36 1.93 -35.86
C ALA A 12 -22.63 3.11 -36.82
N ILE A 13 -23.71 3.02 -37.62
CA ILE A 13 -24.13 4.14 -38.50
C ILE A 13 -24.58 5.34 -37.67
N LEU A 14 -25.28 5.13 -36.55
CA LEU A 14 -25.73 6.20 -35.67
C LEU A 14 -24.56 6.92 -34.98
N GLU A 15 -23.57 6.18 -34.49
CA GLU A 15 -22.31 6.70 -33.93
C GLU A 15 -21.60 7.62 -34.94
N LEU A 16 -21.44 7.15 -36.18
CA LEU A 16 -20.80 7.91 -37.26
C LEU A 16 -21.58 9.19 -37.61
N LYS A 17 -22.92 9.12 -37.67
CA LYS A 17 -23.77 10.29 -37.97
C LYS A 17 -23.70 11.34 -36.88
N ASN A 18 -23.66 10.91 -35.63
CA ASN A 18 -23.70 11.80 -34.48
C ASN A 18 -22.31 12.24 -34.01
N GLY A 19 -21.24 11.67 -34.57
CA GLY A 19 -19.86 11.95 -34.15
C GLY A 19 -19.58 11.47 -32.72
N THR A 20 -20.25 10.41 -32.29
CA THR A 20 -20.16 9.87 -30.93
C THR A 20 -19.50 8.49 -30.92
N PHE A 21 -18.86 8.12 -29.83
CA PHE A 21 -18.32 6.78 -29.62
C PHE A 21 -19.16 6.02 -28.60
N HIS A 22 -19.54 4.79 -28.92
CA HIS A 22 -20.12 3.86 -27.94
C HIS A 22 -19.01 3.30 -27.04
N PHE A 23 -19.15 3.51 -25.74
CA PHE A 23 -18.35 2.84 -24.73
C PHE A 23 -19.10 1.61 -24.24
N SER A 24 -18.57 0.42 -24.54
CA SER A 24 -19.13 -0.84 -24.07
C SER A 24 -19.19 -0.85 -22.54
N THR A 25 -20.33 -1.28 -22.02
CA THR A 25 -20.42 -1.68 -20.61
C THR A 25 -19.61 -2.96 -20.37
N ARG A 26 -19.33 -3.30 -19.10
CA ARG A 26 -18.52 -4.49 -18.76
C ARG A 26 -19.14 -5.78 -19.30
N GLU A 27 -20.46 -5.84 -19.36
CA GLU A 27 -21.25 -6.96 -19.87
C GLU A 27 -21.22 -7.07 -21.40
N GLU A 28 -20.80 -6.02 -22.10
CA GLU A 28 -20.71 -5.92 -23.57
C GLU A 28 -19.27 -6.12 -24.09
N LEU A 29 -18.30 -6.36 -23.21
CA LEU A 29 -16.92 -6.64 -23.58
C LEU A 29 -16.80 -8.00 -24.29
N ASN A 30 -15.87 -8.10 -25.25
CA ASN A 30 -15.74 -9.27 -26.11
C ASN A 30 -15.10 -10.45 -25.39
N ASP A 31 -14.27 -10.18 -24.38
CA ASP A 31 -13.75 -11.21 -23.49
C ASP A 31 -14.52 -11.16 -22.15
N PRO A 32 -15.22 -12.25 -21.76
CA PRO A 32 -15.88 -12.33 -20.46
C PRO A 32 -14.93 -12.14 -19.28
N LEU A 33 -13.62 -12.31 -19.47
CA LEU A 33 -12.57 -12.08 -18.47
C LEU A 33 -12.01 -10.64 -18.51
N GLU A 34 -12.40 -9.82 -19.49
CA GLU A 34 -12.07 -8.41 -19.60
C GLU A 34 -12.75 -7.65 -18.45
N GLY A 35 -12.05 -7.55 -17.32
CA GLY A 35 -12.56 -7.04 -16.03
C GLY A 35 -12.39 -7.98 -14.84
N TYR A 36 -12.01 -9.25 -15.05
CA TYR A 36 -11.69 -10.23 -14.00
C TYR A 36 -10.19 -10.26 -13.65
N LEU A 37 -9.53 -9.10 -13.65
CA LEU A 37 -8.12 -9.03 -13.24
C LEU A 37 -8.00 -9.18 -11.72
N LYS A 38 -7.70 -10.41 -11.26
CA LYS A 38 -7.44 -10.68 -9.84
C LYS A 38 -5.95 -10.47 -9.52
N ILE A 39 -5.57 -9.22 -9.27
CA ILE A 39 -4.20 -8.86 -8.88
C ILE A 39 -3.92 -9.32 -7.44
N TYR A 40 -2.75 -9.92 -7.23
CA TYR A 40 -2.23 -10.26 -5.91
C TYR A 40 -0.74 -9.93 -5.82
N TRP A 41 -0.28 -9.68 -4.60
CA TRP A 41 1.14 -9.68 -4.25
C TRP A 41 1.56 -11.06 -3.76
N GLN A 42 2.72 -11.52 -4.19
CA GLN A 42 3.34 -12.77 -3.76
C GLN A 42 4.85 -12.60 -3.90
N GLY A 43 5.60 -13.01 -2.89
CA GLY A 43 7.06 -12.87 -2.90
C GLY A 43 7.69 -13.52 -1.68
N ASP A 44 9.00 -13.72 -1.76
CA ASP A 44 9.83 -14.21 -0.66
C ASP A 44 10.06 -13.11 0.40
N LYS A 45 10.84 -13.43 1.44
CA LYS A 45 11.16 -12.46 2.50
C LYS A 45 11.80 -11.18 1.98
N ILE A 46 12.65 -11.28 0.96
CA ILE A 46 13.37 -10.13 0.40
C ILE A 46 12.37 -9.20 -0.30
N ALA A 47 11.43 -9.75 -1.06
CA ALA A 47 10.37 -8.99 -1.70
C ALA A 47 9.46 -8.29 -0.66
N TRP A 48 9.08 -9.00 0.40
CA TRP A 48 8.27 -8.43 1.49
C TRP A 48 9.00 -7.33 2.26
N GLU A 49 10.28 -7.54 2.56
CA GLU A 49 11.13 -6.53 3.16
C GLU A 49 11.21 -5.28 2.27
N GLY A 50 11.43 -5.46 0.97
CA GLY A 50 11.44 -4.36 -0.01
C GLY A 50 10.12 -3.58 -0.05
N LEU A 51 8.98 -4.27 -0.06
CA LEU A 51 7.66 -3.65 -0.03
C LEU A 51 7.46 -2.79 1.22
N LEU A 52 7.80 -3.32 2.40
CA LEU A 52 7.63 -2.61 3.66
C LEU A 52 8.65 -1.47 3.85
N LYS A 53 9.85 -1.61 3.30
CA LYS A 53 10.84 -0.52 3.19
C LYS A 53 10.32 0.63 2.34
N ASN A 54 9.81 0.33 1.15
CA ASN A 54 9.22 1.34 0.27
C ASN A 54 7.99 2.01 0.92
N TYR A 55 7.21 1.25 1.68
CA TYR A 55 6.05 1.77 2.40
C TYR A 55 6.46 2.80 3.46
N VAL A 56 7.39 2.50 4.36
CA VAL A 56 7.82 3.47 5.38
C VAL A 56 8.48 4.71 4.76
N CYS A 57 9.26 4.56 3.68
CA CYS A 57 9.79 5.71 2.94
C CYS A 57 8.69 6.54 2.26
N SER A 58 7.60 5.92 1.83
CA SER A 58 6.43 6.63 1.29
C SER A 58 5.71 7.44 2.36
N VAL A 59 5.63 6.92 3.59
CA VAL A 59 5.07 7.65 4.75
C VAL A 59 5.93 8.84 5.12
N ASP A 60 7.25 8.66 5.22
CA ASP A 60 8.22 9.76 5.41
C ASP A 60 8.07 10.83 4.33
N ASN A 61 7.98 10.40 3.07
CA ASN A 61 7.84 11.31 1.94
C ASN A 61 6.51 12.09 1.97
N ALA A 62 5.40 11.46 2.39
CA ALA A 62 4.13 12.16 2.59
C ALA A 62 4.23 13.23 3.68
N ILE A 63 4.91 12.95 4.80
CA ILE A 63 5.13 13.93 5.87
C ILE A 63 6.00 15.08 5.35
N MET A 64 7.06 14.79 4.61
CA MET A 64 7.89 15.83 3.99
C MET A 64 7.06 16.73 3.07
N LEU A 65 6.26 16.14 2.16
CA LEU A 65 5.37 16.89 1.27
C LEU A 65 4.38 17.77 2.06
N TYR A 66 3.83 17.24 3.15
CA TYR A 66 2.98 18.02 4.05
C TYR A 66 3.71 19.19 4.70
N LEU A 67 4.93 18.97 5.21
CA LEU A 67 5.75 20.00 5.87
C LEU A 67 6.15 21.13 4.91
N VAL A 68 6.38 20.83 3.64
CA VAL A 68 6.63 21.83 2.59
C VAL A 68 5.35 22.45 2.02
N GLN A 69 4.19 22.17 2.63
CA GLN A 69 2.88 22.68 2.23
C GLN A 69 2.50 22.36 0.78
N ALA A 70 2.86 21.14 0.34
CA ALA A 70 2.42 20.64 -0.96
C ALA A 70 0.88 20.62 -1.04
N ASP A 71 0.35 20.92 -2.22
CA ASP A 71 -1.07 20.79 -2.48
C ASP A 71 -1.52 19.31 -2.55
N LEU A 72 -2.83 19.10 -2.63
CA LEU A 72 -3.43 17.76 -2.63
C LEU A 72 -3.04 16.95 -3.87
N ASP A 73 -2.82 17.60 -5.02
CA ASP A 73 -2.45 16.91 -6.26
C ASP A 73 -1.00 16.42 -6.15
N MET A 74 -0.09 17.27 -5.67
CA MET A 74 1.28 16.90 -5.37
C MET A 74 1.37 15.75 -4.36
N LEU A 75 0.59 15.80 -3.27
CA LEU A 75 0.51 14.71 -2.30
C LEU A 75 0.03 13.42 -2.98
N ARG A 76 -1.03 13.48 -3.79
CA ARG A 76 -1.60 12.31 -4.45
C ARG A 76 -0.63 11.66 -5.44
N GLU A 77 0.09 12.48 -6.21
CA GLU A 77 0.95 12.00 -7.29
C GLU A 77 2.34 11.59 -6.80
N ASN A 78 2.85 12.21 -5.73
CA ASN A 78 4.25 12.07 -5.34
C ASN A 78 4.46 11.35 -4.01
N THR A 79 3.41 10.96 -3.27
CA THR A 79 3.55 10.26 -2.00
C THR A 79 4.28 8.92 -2.15
N LEU A 80 3.92 8.13 -3.17
CA LEU A 80 4.39 6.76 -3.33
C LEU A 80 5.85 6.72 -3.81
N VAL A 81 6.74 6.20 -2.96
CA VAL A 81 8.14 5.94 -3.32
C VAL A 81 8.26 4.50 -3.81
N MET A 82 8.33 4.32 -5.14
CA MET A 82 8.44 2.98 -5.75
C MET A 82 9.88 2.44 -5.79
N ASP A 83 10.87 3.33 -5.84
CA ASP A 83 12.29 2.97 -5.88
C ASP A 83 13.10 3.86 -4.93
N ILE A 84 13.35 3.32 -3.73
CA ILE A 84 14.17 3.96 -2.70
C ILE A 84 15.64 4.11 -3.09
N TYR A 85 16.10 3.40 -4.14
CA TYR A 85 17.47 3.48 -4.64
C TYR A 85 17.58 4.39 -5.86
N SER A 86 16.49 5.02 -6.29
CA SER A 86 16.50 5.95 -7.42
C SER A 86 17.36 7.18 -7.10
N LYS A 87 18.06 7.69 -8.11
CA LYS A 87 18.98 8.84 -7.99
C LYS A 87 18.29 10.14 -7.55
N HIS A 88 16.96 10.20 -7.54
CA HIS A 88 16.19 11.34 -7.08
C HIS A 88 16.17 11.48 -5.56
N HIS A 89 16.62 10.47 -4.80
CA HIS A 89 16.52 10.45 -3.34
C HIS A 89 17.86 10.49 -2.60
N VAL A 90 18.98 10.69 -3.32
CA VAL A 90 20.36 10.64 -2.80
C VAL A 90 20.58 11.51 -1.55
N THR A 91 19.83 12.61 -1.41
CA THR A 91 19.92 13.51 -0.25
C THR A 91 19.29 12.94 1.03
N ARG A 92 18.42 11.92 0.92
CA ARG A 92 17.72 11.28 2.04
C ARG A 92 18.17 9.85 2.33
N ASP A 93 19.12 9.31 1.56
CA ASP A 93 19.61 7.93 1.70
C ASP A 93 19.96 7.54 3.14
N LYS A 94 20.57 8.46 3.90
CA LYS A 94 20.93 8.22 5.30
C LYS A 94 19.71 8.10 6.21
N ILE A 95 18.74 9.01 6.06
CA ILE A 95 17.50 9.03 6.85
C ILE A 95 16.70 7.78 6.53
N TRP A 96 16.50 7.48 5.25
CA TRP A 96 15.75 6.32 4.80
C TRP A 96 16.42 5.00 5.17
N SER A 97 17.75 4.91 5.12
CA SER A 97 18.49 3.73 5.60
C SER A 97 18.26 3.47 7.09
N GLN A 98 18.24 4.53 7.92
CA GLN A 98 17.95 4.40 9.34
C GLN A 98 16.47 4.05 9.61
N LEU A 99 15.54 4.73 8.95
CA LEU A 99 14.10 4.46 9.05
C LEU A 99 13.77 3.02 8.66
N THR A 100 14.22 2.59 7.48
CA THR A 100 13.99 1.22 7.00
C THR A 100 14.59 0.19 7.95
N LYS A 101 15.80 0.42 8.48
CA LYS A 101 16.42 -0.47 9.46
C LYS A 101 15.61 -0.55 10.76
N LYS A 102 15.17 0.60 11.32
CA LYS A 102 14.35 0.65 12.54
C LYS A 102 12.99 -0.04 12.31
N PHE A 103 12.35 0.22 11.18
CA PHE A 103 11.03 -0.33 10.84
C PHE A 103 11.05 -1.85 10.62
N ILE A 104 12.01 -2.36 9.84
CA ILE A 104 12.16 -3.81 9.61
C ILE A 104 12.61 -4.55 10.87
N ALA A 105 13.23 -3.85 11.83
CA ALA A 105 13.62 -4.44 13.10
C ALA A 105 12.43 -4.65 14.07
N ASP A 106 11.25 -4.08 13.81
CA ASP A 106 10.03 -4.29 14.61
C ASP A 106 9.58 -5.76 14.55
N GLU A 107 9.22 -6.32 15.71
CA GLU A 107 8.90 -7.75 15.84
C GLU A 107 7.63 -8.16 15.09
N GLU A 108 6.63 -7.29 15.00
CA GLU A 108 5.40 -7.59 14.25
C GLU A 108 5.64 -7.51 12.75
N VAL A 109 6.44 -6.54 12.31
CA VAL A 109 6.93 -6.44 10.93
C VAL A 109 7.70 -7.69 10.53
N LYS A 110 8.67 -8.14 11.34
CA LYS A 110 9.42 -9.39 11.07
C LYS A 110 8.52 -10.61 10.99
N LYS A 111 7.52 -10.71 11.88
CA LYS A 111 6.56 -11.82 11.89
C LYS A 111 5.73 -11.84 10.61
N VAL A 112 5.26 -10.69 10.11
CA VAL A 112 4.54 -10.60 8.83
C VAL A 112 5.46 -10.97 7.66
N ILE A 113 6.68 -10.43 7.61
CA ILE A 113 7.67 -10.78 6.57
C ILE A 113 7.91 -12.29 6.54
N SER A 114 8.12 -12.91 7.71
CA SER A 114 8.34 -14.35 7.81
C SER A 114 7.09 -15.13 7.44
N PHE A 115 5.93 -14.78 7.98
CA PHE A 115 4.67 -15.47 7.72
C PHE A 115 4.34 -15.54 6.23
N TYR A 116 4.41 -14.42 5.50
CA TYR A 116 4.12 -14.44 4.06
C TYR A 116 5.29 -14.93 3.21
N GLY A 117 6.53 -14.58 3.58
CA GLY A 117 7.73 -14.89 2.81
C GLY A 117 8.16 -16.37 2.91
N ASP A 118 7.95 -17.03 4.05
CA ASP A 118 8.24 -18.47 4.23
C ASP A 118 7.19 -19.36 3.56
N ASN A 119 5.94 -18.90 3.51
CA ASN A 119 4.82 -19.69 3.00
C ASN A 119 4.44 -19.34 1.54
N ASN A 120 5.11 -18.36 0.93
CA ASN A 120 4.88 -17.89 -0.43
C ASN A 120 3.37 -17.63 -0.71
N LEU A 121 2.68 -17.00 0.23
CA LEU A 121 1.23 -16.82 0.20
C LEU A 121 0.82 -15.71 -0.76
N LYS A 122 -0.34 -15.87 -1.40
CA LYS A 122 -0.94 -14.84 -2.26
C LYS A 122 -1.74 -13.85 -1.42
N VAL A 123 -1.42 -12.57 -1.54
CA VAL A 123 -2.06 -11.49 -0.79
C VAL A 123 -2.83 -10.59 -1.76
N TYR A 124 -4.13 -10.58 -1.61
CA TYR A 124 -5.02 -9.75 -2.44
C TYR A 124 -5.16 -8.34 -1.87
N LYS A 125 -5.68 -7.42 -2.68
CA LYS A 125 -5.83 -5.99 -2.38
C LYS A 125 -6.28 -5.69 -0.95
N ASP A 126 -7.39 -6.27 -0.49
CA ASP A 126 -7.97 -5.92 0.80
C ASP A 126 -7.09 -6.35 1.98
N GLU A 127 -6.42 -7.49 1.83
CA GLU A 127 -5.49 -8.01 2.83
C GLU A 127 -4.21 -7.19 2.86
N LEU A 128 -3.64 -6.88 1.69
CA LEU A 128 -2.47 -6.01 1.60
C LEU A 128 -2.78 -4.63 2.21
N ALA A 129 -3.93 -4.05 1.87
CA ALA A 129 -4.35 -2.77 2.39
C ALA A 129 -4.60 -2.81 3.91
N PHE A 130 -5.09 -3.94 4.43
CA PHE A 130 -5.22 -4.16 5.87
C PHE A 130 -3.84 -4.23 6.56
N LEU A 131 -2.88 -4.99 6.01
CA LEU A 131 -1.52 -5.07 6.56
C LEU A 131 -0.82 -3.72 6.55
N LEU A 132 -0.91 -2.95 5.45
CA LEU A 132 -0.30 -1.62 5.38
C LEU A 132 -0.93 -0.67 6.39
N ARG A 133 -2.27 -0.68 6.51
CA ARG A 133 -2.97 0.11 7.55
C ARG A 133 -2.58 -0.29 8.96
N TYR A 134 -2.42 -1.57 9.22
CA TYR A 134 -1.98 -2.10 10.50
C TYR A 134 -0.63 -1.51 10.92
N PHE A 135 0.31 -1.44 9.98
CA PHE A 135 1.64 -0.86 10.25
C PHE A 135 1.71 0.67 10.14
N ASN A 136 0.65 1.31 9.63
CA ASN A 136 0.67 2.75 9.34
C ASN A 136 0.97 3.60 10.59
N THR A 137 0.36 3.28 11.73
CA THR A 137 0.61 4.04 12.98
C THR A 137 2.07 3.94 13.42
N LYS A 138 2.67 2.74 13.36
CA LYS A 138 4.10 2.54 13.68
C LYS A 138 5.00 3.28 12.72
N ALA A 139 4.70 3.23 11.41
CA ALA A 139 5.44 3.96 10.40
C ALA A 139 5.36 5.47 10.64
N LEU A 140 4.17 6.01 10.91
CA LEU A 140 3.96 7.43 11.22
C LEU A 140 4.76 7.88 12.43
N VAL A 141 4.63 7.17 13.56
CA VAL A 141 5.37 7.48 14.81
C VAL A 141 6.87 7.51 14.54
N LEU A 142 7.39 6.48 13.86
CA LEU A 142 8.80 6.37 13.54
C LEU A 142 9.29 7.53 12.63
N CYS A 143 8.52 7.90 11.62
CA CYS A 143 8.84 9.00 10.72
C CYS A 143 8.78 10.36 11.43
N ILE A 144 7.76 10.62 12.25
CA ILE A 144 7.63 11.86 13.03
C ILE A 144 8.83 12.03 13.96
N GLN A 145 9.17 10.98 14.72
CA GLN A 145 10.36 10.98 15.57
C GLN A 145 11.63 11.28 14.76
N SER A 146 11.76 10.69 13.56
CA SER A 146 12.90 10.98 12.69
C SER A 146 12.93 12.44 12.20
N HIS A 147 11.79 13.05 11.88
CA HIS A 147 11.74 14.45 11.51
C HIS A 147 12.11 15.39 12.67
N MET A 148 11.74 15.04 13.91
CA MET A 148 12.18 15.76 15.11
C MET A 148 13.71 15.60 15.31
N GLU A 149 14.23 14.36 15.25
CA GLU A 149 15.66 14.05 15.39
C GLU A 149 16.54 14.86 14.40
N HIS A 150 16.04 15.11 13.19
CA HIS A 150 16.76 15.84 12.14
C HIS A 150 16.39 17.33 12.04
N GLY A 151 15.59 17.85 12.97
CA GLY A 151 15.21 19.28 13.04
C GLY A 151 14.30 19.76 11.89
N SER A 152 13.66 18.85 11.16
CA SER A 152 12.68 19.18 10.11
C SER A 152 11.28 19.43 10.68
N MET A 153 11.06 19.07 11.93
CA MET A 153 9.83 19.29 12.68
C MET A 153 10.21 19.76 14.08
N ASP A 154 9.51 20.76 14.61
CA ASP A 154 9.69 21.23 15.98
C ASP A 154 9.31 20.14 16.99
N GLU A 155 10.05 20.02 18.09
CA GLU A 155 9.81 18.95 19.08
C GLU A 155 8.43 19.07 19.74
N SER A 156 7.95 20.29 19.99
CA SER A 156 6.65 20.49 20.62
C SER A 156 5.48 20.14 19.68
N ASP A 157 5.61 20.49 18.40
CA ASP A 157 4.64 20.12 17.37
C ASP A 157 4.64 18.61 17.12
N GLY A 158 5.83 18.01 17.01
CA GLY A 158 5.98 16.56 16.84
C GLY A 158 5.38 15.78 18.00
N GLN A 159 5.68 16.16 19.24
CA GLN A 159 5.13 15.51 20.42
C GLN A 159 3.61 15.60 20.47
N ARG A 160 3.04 16.78 20.16
CA ARG A 160 1.58 16.94 20.09
C ARG A 160 0.91 16.00 19.09
N ILE A 161 1.56 15.73 17.96
CA ILE A 161 1.07 14.77 16.98
C ILE A 161 1.18 13.34 17.53
N LEU A 162 2.31 12.99 18.16
CA LEU A 162 2.53 11.66 18.74
C LEU A 162 1.52 11.33 19.86
N ASP A 163 1.16 12.31 20.69
CA ASP A 163 0.18 12.13 21.77
C ASP A 163 -1.20 11.65 21.22
N VAL A 164 -1.57 12.03 20.00
CA VAL A 164 -2.79 11.55 19.32
C VAL A 164 -2.72 10.06 18.97
N PHE A 165 -1.51 9.53 18.78
CA PHE A 165 -1.26 8.15 18.37
C PHE A 165 -0.98 7.23 19.55
N GLU A 166 -0.44 7.72 20.66
CA GLU A 166 -0.26 6.92 21.89
C GLU A 166 -1.58 6.36 22.41
N ASP A 167 -2.67 7.13 22.31
CA ASP A 167 -4.02 6.73 22.72
C ASP A 167 -4.69 5.71 21.77
N LYS A 168 -4.11 5.48 20.57
CA LYS A 168 -4.67 4.61 19.51
C LYS A 168 -3.85 3.34 19.25
N THR A 169 -2.80 3.10 20.02
CA THR A 169 -1.98 1.87 19.92
C THR A 169 -2.75 0.60 20.32
N THR A 170 -3.97 0.74 20.85
CA THR A 170 -4.86 -0.31 21.36
C THR A 170 -5.85 -0.90 20.35
N ASP A 171 -6.00 -0.34 19.14
CA ASP A 171 -6.91 -0.88 18.11
C ASP A 171 -6.30 -2.03 17.27
N ILE A 172 -5.10 -2.46 17.65
CA ILE A 172 -4.44 -3.64 17.10
C ILE A 172 -5.26 -4.87 17.53
N PRO A 173 -5.85 -5.65 16.61
CA PRO A 173 -6.45 -6.90 17.01
C PRO A 173 -5.35 -7.79 17.59
N GLU A 174 -5.41 -8.09 18.89
CA GLU A 174 -4.50 -9.01 19.62
C GLU A 174 -4.30 -10.33 18.84
N ASN A 175 -5.25 -10.66 17.96
CA ASN A 175 -5.35 -11.88 17.19
C ASN A 175 -5.03 -11.69 15.69
N LEU A 176 -4.19 -10.72 15.30
CA LEU A 176 -3.79 -10.53 13.88
C LEU A 176 -3.35 -11.85 13.24
N PHE A 177 -2.38 -12.52 13.86
CA PHE A 177 -1.84 -13.76 13.32
C PHE A 177 -2.88 -14.87 13.29
N GLU A 178 -3.75 -14.99 14.31
CA GLU A 178 -4.84 -15.97 14.28
C GLU A 178 -5.80 -15.72 13.10
N LYS A 179 -6.13 -14.46 12.81
CA LYS A 179 -6.95 -14.09 11.65
C LYS A 179 -6.25 -14.43 10.34
N LEU A 180 -4.94 -14.19 10.25
CA LEU A 180 -4.13 -14.54 9.06
C LEU A 180 -4.04 -16.06 8.88
N TYR A 181 -3.75 -16.80 9.95
CA TYR A 181 -3.70 -18.26 9.94
C TYR A 181 -5.05 -18.85 9.52
N ALA A 182 -6.15 -18.41 10.13
CA ALA A 182 -7.49 -18.88 9.76
C ALA A 182 -7.86 -18.59 8.30
N ARG A 183 -7.40 -17.46 7.76
CA ARG A 183 -7.63 -17.04 6.37
C ARG A 183 -6.85 -17.87 5.36
N HIS A 184 -5.59 -18.20 5.63
CA HIS A 184 -4.71 -18.90 4.67
C HIS A 184 -4.72 -20.42 4.81
N PHE A 185 -4.92 -20.92 6.03
CA PHE A 185 -4.81 -22.35 6.35
C PHE A 185 -6.12 -22.96 6.87
N GLY A 186 -7.18 -22.16 6.99
CA GLY A 186 -8.46 -22.58 7.58
C GLY A 186 -8.42 -22.58 9.11
N LYS A 187 -9.60 -22.65 9.77
CA LYS A 187 -9.67 -22.95 11.20
C LYS A 187 -9.13 -24.37 11.40
N PHE A 188 -7.97 -24.51 12.03
CA PHE A 188 -7.69 -25.75 12.74
C PHE A 188 -8.74 -25.85 13.86
N LEU A 189 -9.69 -26.78 13.71
CA LEU A 189 -10.39 -27.35 14.85
C LEU A 189 -9.31 -28.04 15.69
N PHE A 190 -8.75 -27.31 16.66
CA PHE A 190 -8.14 -27.97 17.80
C PHE A 190 -9.31 -28.39 18.69
N GLU A 191 -9.73 -29.65 18.53
CA GLU A 191 -10.42 -30.41 19.57
C GLU A 191 -9.47 -30.66 20.76
#